data_AF-A0A924EUA2-F1
#
_entry.id   AF-A0A924EUA2-F1
#
_cell.length_a   1.000
_cell.length_b   1.000
_cell.length_c   1.000
_cell.angle_alpha   90.00
_cell.angle_beta   90.00
_cell.angle_gamma   90.00
#
_symmetry.space_group_name_H-M   'P 1'
#
loop_
_entity.id
_entity.type
_entity.pdbx_description
1 polymer ?
#
loop_
_entity_poly.entity_id
_entity_poly.type
_entity_poly.pdbx_seq_one_letter_code
_entity_poly.pdbx_strand_id
1 'polypeptide(L)'
;CFSTFLIFNAFNTVAGFTFFIIVYYLFKGNAPAAGLWPTLFGCIGALATTFIVIPIVAWMSKKMGKKDAFMLSQGISVVGYIMLYFLLIPGKPYMFLFALPFFSFGIGSLFTIMMSMTADVCDLDELKTGKRREGIFGAIYWWMVKFGFAIAGLLTGVIMTVVGFVPDAVNSPESVTGLRLFFSGLPIAGTIGAMVIMRNYDLTEEKAVGISAELKKRKTPQPSGYSETLLSAGMNFNFLTEAELKAQYPFVSTSSIDFKTISTEDLKSEFEKVFNAGMYGISFSAYNTGQKPGDTITEEQIRRKLDLLKPHTKWVRVFSCLNGHEKIPKIAKEMGLKTLVGAWINNKPEENELELQSLSNLIKDNLVDIAAVGNEVLFRNELNEEKIIAYIQKIKKTANGTPVACVDVYYQFINRPKLAAACDVILANCYPFWEGVDINNAGFYLQEMYQKTKIAASGKKVIITETGWPSKGNKVGNAEPSSENVMKYFVKIQNWAEKETIEMHYFSSFDESWKIHFEGWAGTSWGLWDSEENFKY
;
A
#
# COMPACT_ATOMS: atom_id res chain seq x y z
N CYS A 1 17.25 7.11 -20.76
CA CYS A 1 16.97 8.21 -21.71
C CYS A 1 18.04 8.35 -22.78
N PHE A 2 19.29 8.74 -22.48
CA PHE A 2 20.31 8.95 -23.53
C PHE A 2 20.62 7.69 -24.36
N SER A 3 20.73 6.52 -23.74
CA SER A 3 20.96 5.25 -24.45
C SER A 3 19.82 4.92 -25.42
N THR A 4 18.58 5.08 -24.97
CA THR A 4 17.38 4.97 -25.83
C THR A 4 17.43 5.96 -26.98
N PHE A 5 17.78 7.22 -26.70
CA PHE A 5 17.90 8.24 -27.71
C PHE A 5 18.93 7.86 -28.78
N LEU A 6 20.11 7.38 -28.41
CA LEU A 6 21.13 6.99 -29.39
C LEU A 6 20.70 5.80 -30.25
N ILE A 7 20.26 4.70 -29.63
CA ILE A 7 19.89 3.47 -30.35
C ILE A 7 18.66 3.69 -31.22
N PHE A 8 17.59 4.23 -30.62
CA PHE A 8 16.31 4.36 -31.29
C PHE A 8 16.38 5.38 -32.43
N ASN A 9 17.09 6.49 -32.27
CA ASN A 9 17.18 7.49 -33.33
C ASN A 9 18.16 7.09 -34.42
N ALA A 10 19.25 6.39 -34.09
CA ALA A 10 20.10 5.82 -35.12
C ALA A 10 19.31 4.82 -35.98
N PHE A 11 18.49 3.97 -35.35
CA PHE A 11 17.57 3.07 -36.05
C PHE A 11 16.54 3.81 -36.93
N ASN A 12 15.85 4.82 -36.39
CA ASN A 12 14.84 5.56 -37.16
C ASN A 12 15.44 6.37 -38.31
N THR A 13 16.68 6.88 -38.13
CA THR A 13 17.40 7.55 -39.20
C THR A 13 17.62 6.58 -40.36
N VAL A 14 18.16 5.39 -40.09
CA VAL A 14 18.38 4.39 -41.15
C VAL A 14 17.11 3.79 -41.73
N ALA A 15 16.04 3.70 -40.95
CA ALA A 15 14.74 3.28 -41.44
C ALA A 15 14.23 4.16 -42.60
N GLY A 16 14.55 5.46 -42.57
CA GLY A 16 14.19 6.42 -43.62
C GLY A 16 14.84 6.15 -44.97
N PHE A 17 15.90 5.34 -45.04
CA PHE A 17 16.57 4.99 -46.29
C PHE A 17 16.64 3.48 -46.60
N THR A 18 15.98 2.63 -45.81
CA THR A 18 15.83 1.19 -46.08
C THR A 18 15.30 0.91 -47.49
N PHE A 19 14.27 1.64 -47.91
CA PHE A 19 13.69 1.51 -49.26
C PHE A 19 14.74 1.81 -50.34
N PHE A 20 15.45 2.92 -50.20
CA PHE A 20 16.44 3.37 -51.18
C PHE A 20 17.61 2.39 -51.30
N ILE A 21 18.10 1.83 -50.20
CA ILE A 21 19.19 0.85 -50.25
C ILE A 21 18.74 -0.42 -50.94
N ILE A 22 17.55 -0.92 -50.63
CA ILE A 22 17.06 -2.13 -51.30
C ILE A 22 16.89 -1.86 -52.80
N VAL A 23 16.24 -0.77 -53.20
CA VAL A 23 15.99 -0.47 -54.61
C VAL A 23 17.27 -0.14 -55.38
N TYR A 24 18.06 0.82 -54.90
CA TYR A 24 19.18 1.37 -55.66
C TYR A 24 20.46 0.53 -55.54
N TYR A 25 20.70 -0.11 -54.40
CA TYR A 25 21.89 -0.93 -54.22
C TYR A 25 21.66 -2.41 -54.61
N LEU A 26 20.59 -3.07 -54.12
CA LEU A 26 20.36 -4.50 -54.45
C LEU A 26 19.77 -4.70 -55.85
N PHE A 27 18.88 -3.79 -56.28
CA PHE A 27 18.14 -3.90 -57.53
C PHE A 27 18.57 -2.88 -58.60
N LYS A 28 19.67 -2.16 -58.38
CA LYS A 28 20.24 -1.17 -59.33
C LYS A 28 19.23 -0.13 -59.83
N GLY A 29 18.30 0.28 -58.97
CA GLY A 29 17.26 1.28 -59.28
C GLY A 29 15.94 0.68 -59.80
N ASN A 30 15.83 -0.64 -59.98
CA ASN A 30 14.60 -1.28 -60.45
C ASN A 30 13.58 -1.44 -59.31
N ALA A 31 12.77 -0.40 -59.06
CA ALA A 31 11.75 -0.40 -58.01
C ALA A 31 10.69 -1.50 -58.16
N PRO A 32 10.14 -1.80 -59.37
CA PRO A 32 9.22 -2.93 -59.54
C PRO A 32 9.82 -4.28 -59.14
N ALA A 33 11.07 -4.56 -59.50
CA ALA A 33 11.74 -5.81 -59.15
C ALA A 33 12.05 -5.92 -57.64
N ALA A 34 12.29 -4.79 -56.99
CA ALA A 34 12.50 -4.72 -55.55
C ALA A 34 11.21 -4.94 -54.73
N GLY A 35 10.02 -4.78 -55.33
CA GLY A 35 8.76 -4.48 -54.63
C GLY A 35 8.46 -5.19 -53.31
N LEU A 36 8.72 -6.50 -53.19
CA LEU A 36 8.45 -7.26 -51.96
C LEU A 36 9.54 -7.11 -50.87
N TRP A 37 10.78 -6.78 -51.25
CA TRP A 37 11.96 -6.86 -50.39
C TRP A 37 12.00 -5.82 -49.26
N PRO A 38 11.63 -4.54 -49.45
CA PRO A 38 11.49 -3.59 -48.35
C PRO A 38 10.44 -4.03 -47.32
N THR A 39 9.33 -4.58 -47.80
CA THR A 39 8.27 -5.13 -46.94
C THR A 39 8.77 -6.34 -46.16
N LEU A 40 9.49 -7.26 -46.79
CA LEU A 40 10.09 -8.41 -46.11
C LEU A 40 11.10 -8.01 -45.04
N PHE A 41 11.92 -6.98 -45.30
CA PHE A 41 12.83 -6.44 -44.29
C PHE A 41 12.07 -6.02 -43.02
N GLY A 42 10.99 -5.24 -43.18
CA GLY A 42 10.17 -4.80 -42.06
C GLY A 42 9.43 -5.94 -41.37
N CYS A 43 8.71 -6.76 -42.13
CA CYS A 43 7.87 -7.84 -41.60
C CYS A 43 8.68 -8.94 -40.92
N ILE A 44 9.75 -9.45 -41.56
CA ILE A 44 10.58 -10.50 -40.97
C ILE A 44 11.35 -9.95 -39.76
N GLY A 45 11.85 -8.72 -39.84
CA GLY A 45 12.48 -8.05 -38.69
C GLY A 45 11.53 -7.93 -37.49
N ALA A 46 10.28 -7.53 -37.73
CA ALA A 46 9.24 -7.44 -36.70
C ALA A 46 8.86 -8.80 -36.12
N LEU A 47 8.64 -9.83 -36.97
CA LEU A 47 8.33 -11.19 -36.53
C LEU A 47 9.48 -11.79 -35.71
N ALA A 48 10.73 -11.62 -36.16
CA ALA A 48 11.90 -12.05 -35.41
C ALA A 48 12.00 -11.32 -34.07
N THR A 49 11.72 -10.02 -34.04
CA THR A 49 11.67 -9.24 -32.79
C THR A 49 10.65 -9.84 -31.82
N THR A 50 9.41 -10.01 -32.27
CA THR A 50 8.29 -10.43 -31.42
C THR A 50 8.41 -11.86 -30.92
N PHE A 51 8.70 -12.82 -31.81
CA PHE A 51 8.61 -14.24 -31.49
C PHE A 51 9.93 -14.87 -31.07
N ILE A 52 11.07 -14.25 -31.38
CA ILE A 52 12.40 -14.81 -31.08
C ILE A 52 13.11 -13.92 -30.07
N VAL A 53 13.32 -12.65 -30.41
CA VAL A 53 14.16 -11.76 -29.62
C VAL A 53 13.52 -11.44 -28.27
N ILE A 54 12.26 -10.98 -28.21
CA ILE A 54 11.62 -10.60 -26.94
C ILE A 54 11.64 -11.76 -25.93
N PRO A 55 11.26 -13.01 -26.27
CA PRO A 55 11.36 -14.15 -25.36
C PRO A 55 12.80 -14.42 -24.89
N ILE A 56 13.78 -14.40 -25.79
CA ILE A 56 15.19 -14.63 -25.45
C ILE A 56 15.71 -13.54 -24.52
N VAL A 57 15.43 -12.28 -24.83
CA VAL A 57 15.85 -11.13 -24.03
C VAL A 57 15.19 -11.16 -22.65
N ALA A 58 13.89 -11.49 -22.57
CA ALA A 58 13.20 -11.63 -21.30
C ALA A 58 13.80 -12.75 -20.44
N TRP A 59 14.15 -13.89 -21.05
CA TRP A 59 14.85 -14.98 -20.38
C TRP A 59 16.25 -14.57 -19.91
N MET A 60 17.03 -13.90 -20.76
CA MET A 60 18.35 -13.37 -20.41
C MET A 60 18.25 -12.40 -19.24
N SER A 61 17.33 -11.44 -19.30
CA SER A 61 17.12 -10.45 -18.24
C SER A 61 16.86 -11.08 -16.89
N LYS A 62 16.14 -12.21 -16.83
CA LYS A 62 15.90 -12.94 -15.58
C LYS A 62 17.12 -13.70 -15.07
N LYS A 63 17.99 -14.19 -15.96
CA LYS A 63 19.11 -15.05 -15.61
C LYS A 63 20.39 -14.29 -15.25
N MET A 64 20.69 -13.20 -15.97
CA MET A 64 21.92 -12.41 -15.78
C MET A 64 21.66 -10.96 -15.33
N GLY A 65 20.40 -10.58 -15.11
CA GLY A 65 20.01 -9.22 -14.76
C GLY A 65 19.86 -8.29 -15.97
N LYS A 66 19.09 -7.21 -15.79
CA LYS A 66 18.68 -6.29 -16.87
C LYS A 66 19.86 -5.62 -17.59
N LYS A 67 20.85 -5.12 -16.85
CA LYS A 67 22.01 -4.40 -17.41
C LYS A 67 22.82 -5.30 -18.34
N ASP A 68 23.22 -6.47 -17.88
CA ASP A 68 24.08 -7.37 -18.67
C ASP A 68 23.32 -7.98 -19.83
N ALA A 69 22.04 -8.30 -19.66
CA ALA A 69 21.17 -8.71 -20.75
C ALA A 69 21.05 -7.62 -21.83
N PHE A 70 20.96 -6.34 -21.43
CA PHE A 70 20.93 -5.22 -22.37
C PHE A 70 22.26 -5.07 -23.11
N MET A 71 23.40 -5.10 -22.39
CA MET A 71 24.73 -4.99 -22.99
C MET A 71 25.01 -6.11 -24.00
N LEU A 72 24.68 -7.36 -23.65
CA LEU A 72 24.84 -8.50 -24.54
C LEU A 72 23.93 -8.39 -25.77
N SER A 73 22.66 -8.02 -25.59
CA SER A 73 21.71 -7.85 -26.70
C SER A 73 22.16 -6.75 -27.66
N GLN A 74 22.64 -5.62 -27.14
CA GLN A 74 23.19 -4.55 -27.97
C GLN A 74 24.46 -5.00 -28.71
N GLY A 75 25.33 -5.79 -28.08
CA GLY A 75 26.47 -6.42 -28.76
C GLY A 75 26.05 -7.34 -29.91
N ILE A 76 25.02 -8.16 -29.73
CA ILE A 76 24.44 -9.01 -30.79
C ILE A 76 23.89 -8.14 -31.93
N SER A 77 23.25 -7.00 -31.61
CA SER A 77 22.76 -6.09 -32.63
C SER A 77 23.86 -5.45 -33.47
N VAL A 78 25.02 -5.12 -32.88
CA VAL A 78 26.21 -4.65 -33.61
C VAL A 78 26.65 -5.68 -34.65
N VAL A 79 26.69 -6.96 -34.27
CA VAL A 79 26.96 -8.05 -35.22
C VAL A 79 25.91 -8.07 -36.34
N GLY A 80 24.63 -7.88 -36.01
CA GLY A 80 23.55 -7.77 -37.00
C GLY A 80 23.74 -6.62 -38.00
N TYR A 81 24.13 -5.43 -37.53
CA TYR A 81 24.39 -4.29 -38.42
C TYR A 81 25.63 -4.51 -39.32
N ILE A 82 26.67 -5.17 -38.79
CA ILE A 82 27.85 -5.58 -39.57
C ILE A 82 27.45 -6.63 -40.61
N MET A 83 26.64 -7.63 -40.22
CA MET A 83 26.12 -8.63 -41.14
C MET A 83 25.28 -7.99 -42.24
N LEU A 84 24.41 -7.01 -41.93
CA LEU A 84 23.66 -6.28 -42.95
C LEU A 84 24.57 -5.61 -43.97
N TYR A 85 25.70 -5.03 -43.53
CA TYR A 85 26.66 -4.45 -44.46
C TYR A 85 27.13 -5.49 -45.48
N PHE A 86 27.58 -6.67 -45.03
CA PHE A 86 28.14 -7.71 -45.91
C PHE A 86 27.09 -8.54 -46.67
N LEU A 87 25.90 -8.74 -46.11
CA LEU A 87 24.86 -9.60 -46.66
C LEU A 87 23.88 -8.88 -47.59
N LEU A 88 23.98 -7.55 -47.71
CA LEU A 88 23.43 -6.84 -48.85
C LEU A 88 24.29 -7.14 -50.09
N ILE A 89 23.91 -8.18 -50.84
CA ILE A 89 24.63 -8.65 -52.04
C ILE A 89 23.73 -8.49 -53.26
N PRO A 90 24.10 -7.63 -54.24
CA PRO A 90 23.36 -7.50 -55.49
C PRO A 90 23.21 -8.86 -56.20
N GLY A 91 22.00 -9.17 -56.69
CA GLY A 91 21.68 -10.45 -57.31
C GLY A 91 21.36 -11.61 -56.36
N LYS A 92 21.61 -11.46 -55.03
CA LYS A 92 21.21 -12.43 -53.99
C LYS A 92 20.43 -11.73 -52.86
N PRO A 93 19.26 -11.15 -53.15
CA PRO A 93 18.53 -10.30 -52.20
C PRO A 93 18.07 -11.02 -50.93
N TYR A 94 17.95 -12.35 -50.91
CA TYR A 94 17.57 -13.11 -49.71
C TYR A 94 18.66 -13.12 -48.62
N MET A 95 19.91 -12.80 -48.94
CA MET A 95 21.03 -12.92 -47.99
C MET A 95 20.89 -11.98 -46.78
N PHE A 96 20.34 -10.77 -46.95
CA PHE A 96 20.20 -9.83 -45.82
C PHE A 96 19.19 -10.33 -44.77
N LEU A 97 18.29 -11.25 -45.12
CA LEU A 97 17.31 -11.83 -44.20
C LEU A 97 17.97 -12.58 -43.05
N PHE A 98 19.16 -13.16 -43.26
CA PHE A 98 19.93 -13.84 -42.22
C PHE A 98 20.51 -12.88 -41.18
N ALA A 99 20.66 -11.59 -41.50
CA ALA A 99 21.09 -10.58 -40.55
C ALA A 99 19.94 -10.09 -39.64
N LEU A 100 18.68 -10.22 -40.10
CA LEU A 100 17.52 -9.66 -39.40
C LEU A 100 17.34 -10.20 -37.97
N PRO A 101 17.50 -11.50 -37.69
CA PRO A 101 17.40 -11.99 -36.31
C PRO A 101 18.38 -11.32 -35.35
N PHE A 102 19.61 -11.01 -35.80
CA PHE A 102 20.64 -10.35 -35.00
C PHE A 102 20.37 -8.85 -34.89
N PHE A 103 20.03 -8.20 -36.00
CA PHE A 103 19.63 -6.80 -36.06
C PHE A 103 18.47 -6.49 -35.10
N SER A 104 17.47 -7.36 -35.07
CA SER A 104 16.27 -7.23 -34.23
C SER A 104 16.57 -7.21 -32.72
N PHE A 105 17.73 -7.72 -32.25
CA PHE A 105 18.13 -7.58 -30.85
C PHE A 105 18.26 -6.12 -30.41
N GLY A 106 18.59 -5.19 -31.33
CA GLY A 106 18.75 -3.78 -31.00
C GLY A 106 17.47 -3.17 -30.46
N ILE A 107 16.41 -3.16 -31.29
CA ILE A 107 15.10 -2.60 -30.93
C ILE A 107 14.34 -3.48 -29.95
N GLY A 108 14.38 -4.82 -30.13
CA GLY A 108 13.69 -5.75 -29.23
C GLY A 108 14.16 -5.60 -27.80
N SER A 109 15.48 -5.62 -27.55
CA SER A 109 15.99 -5.46 -26.19
C SER A 109 15.80 -4.07 -25.61
N LEU A 110 15.82 -3.04 -26.46
CA LEU A 110 15.61 -1.67 -26.02
C LEU A 110 14.23 -1.52 -25.37
N PHE A 111 13.15 -1.90 -26.05
CA PHE A 111 11.80 -1.72 -25.52
C PHE A 111 11.41 -2.77 -24.46
N THR A 112 12.01 -3.95 -24.47
CA THR A 112 11.78 -4.96 -23.42
C THR A 112 12.46 -4.57 -22.11
N ILE A 113 13.73 -4.15 -22.14
CA ILE A 113 14.51 -3.93 -20.92
C ILE A 113 14.39 -2.48 -20.41
N MET A 114 14.44 -1.46 -21.27
CA MET A 114 14.46 -0.06 -20.79
C MET A 114 13.20 0.33 -20.03
N MET A 115 12.04 -0.22 -20.40
CA MET A 115 10.80 0.03 -19.67
C MET A 115 10.88 -0.51 -18.24
N SER A 116 11.44 -1.71 -18.06
CA SER A 116 11.65 -2.30 -16.74
C SER A 116 12.70 -1.53 -15.93
N MET A 117 13.81 -1.13 -16.55
CA MET A 117 14.84 -0.33 -15.86
C MET A 117 14.33 1.06 -15.45
N THR A 118 13.43 1.65 -16.24
CA THR A 118 12.79 2.92 -15.87
C THR A 118 11.91 2.76 -14.63
N ALA A 119 11.19 1.64 -14.51
CA ALA A 119 10.43 1.33 -13.30
C ALA A 119 11.35 1.20 -12.06
N ASP A 120 12.51 0.55 -12.20
CA ASP A 120 13.45 0.42 -11.09
C ASP A 120 14.00 1.79 -10.63
N VAL A 121 14.18 2.74 -11.56
CA VAL A 121 14.57 4.13 -11.24
C VAL A 121 13.44 4.87 -10.53
N CYS A 122 12.18 4.65 -10.94
CA CYS A 122 11.02 5.22 -10.24
C CYS A 122 10.94 4.70 -8.79
N ASP A 123 11.18 3.40 -8.58
CA ASP A 123 11.24 2.80 -7.24
C ASP A 123 12.37 3.43 -6.41
N LEU A 124 13.56 3.63 -6.99
CA LEU A 124 14.65 4.32 -6.30
C LEU A 124 14.29 5.77 -5.91
N ASP A 125 13.65 6.51 -6.81
CA ASP A 125 13.22 7.90 -6.55
C ASP A 125 12.13 7.95 -5.47
N GLU A 126 11.18 7.01 -5.49
CA GLU A 126 10.16 6.87 -4.46
C GLU A 126 10.82 6.57 -3.10
N LEU A 127 11.82 5.69 -3.06
CA LEU A 127 12.52 5.35 -1.83
C LEU A 127 13.24 6.57 -1.23
N LYS A 128 13.88 7.40 -2.06
CA LYS A 128 14.64 8.58 -1.63
C LYS A 128 13.76 9.79 -1.29
N THR A 129 12.68 10.01 -2.02
CA THR A 129 11.90 11.25 -1.95
C THR A 129 10.52 11.09 -1.31
N GLY A 130 10.04 9.84 -1.16
CA GLY A 130 8.71 9.51 -0.66
C GLY A 130 7.57 9.86 -1.63
N LYS A 131 7.87 10.35 -2.83
CA LYS A 131 6.86 10.75 -3.82
C LYS A 131 6.89 9.80 -5.01
N ARG A 132 5.73 9.26 -5.38
CA ARG A 132 5.60 8.43 -6.59
C ARG A 132 5.47 9.31 -7.83
N ARG A 133 6.50 9.32 -8.68
CA ARG A 133 6.64 10.23 -9.83
C ARG A 133 6.75 9.52 -11.17
N GLU A 134 6.19 8.31 -11.28
CA GLU A 134 6.26 7.49 -12.50
C GLU A 134 5.79 8.22 -13.76
N GLY A 135 4.73 9.04 -13.64
CA GLY A 135 4.22 9.84 -14.75
C GLY A 135 5.25 10.83 -15.31
N ILE A 136 6.10 11.41 -14.46
CA ILE A 136 7.15 12.36 -14.88
C ILE A 136 8.28 11.62 -15.59
N PHE A 137 8.76 10.51 -15.03
CA PHE A 137 9.81 9.71 -15.66
C PHE A 137 9.35 9.13 -17.00
N GLY A 138 8.10 8.65 -17.08
CA GLY A 138 7.48 8.20 -18.32
C GLY A 138 7.35 9.33 -19.34
N ALA A 139 6.94 10.53 -18.92
CA ALA A 139 6.84 11.70 -19.79
C ALA A 139 8.21 12.11 -20.36
N ILE A 140 9.25 12.17 -19.53
CA ILE A 140 10.63 12.49 -19.97
C ILE A 140 11.13 11.43 -20.96
N TYR A 141 10.89 10.15 -20.67
CA TYR A 141 11.29 9.05 -21.55
C TYR A 141 10.66 9.18 -22.95
N TRP A 142 9.34 9.33 -23.02
CA TRP A 142 8.63 9.46 -24.29
C TRP A 142 8.88 10.77 -25.01
N TRP A 143 9.12 11.85 -24.26
CA TRP A 143 9.54 13.11 -24.83
C TRP A 143 10.89 12.97 -25.55
N MET A 144 11.88 12.31 -24.94
CA MET A 144 13.18 12.04 -25.57
C MET A 144 13.06 11.19 -26.84
N VAL A 145 12.13 10.23 -26.86
CA VAL A 145 11.83 9.41 -28.05
C VAL A 145 11.24 10.28 -29.17
N LYS A 146 10.25 11.12 -28.88
CA LYS A 146 9.59 12.00 -29.87
C LYS A 146 10.52 13.10 -30.38
N PHE A 147 11.27 13.73 -29.49
CA PHE A 147 12.31 14.70 -29.85
C PHE A 147 13.35 14.04 -30.76
N GLY A 148 13.74 12.82 -30.42
CA GLY A 148 14.59 11.97 -31.22
C GLY A 148 14.09 11.74 -32.65
N PHE A 149 12.81 11.42 -32.82
CA PHE A 149 12.21 11.20 -34.15
C PHE A 149 12.37 12.41 -35.07
N ALA A 150 12.19 13.62 -34.55
CA ALA A 150 12.39 14.85 -35.33
C ALA A 150 13.85 14.99 -35.79
N ILE A 151 14.80 14.69 -34.90
CA ILE A 151 16.23 14.67 -35.22
C ILE A 151 16.55 13.57 -36.24
N ALA A 152 15.98 12.38 -36.09
CA ALA A 152 16.21 11.27 -37.01
C ALA A 152 15.74 11.62 -38.43
N GLY A 153 14.57 12.24 -38.58
CA GLY A 153 14.07 12.72 -39.87
C GLY A 153 14.98 13.78 -40.50
N LEU A 154 15.47 14.74 -39.70
CA LEU A 154 16.44 15.74 -40.16
C LEU A 154 17.76 15.08 -40.59
N LEU A 155 18.31 14.17 -39.78
CA LEU A 155 19.54 13.45 -40.06
C LEU A 155 19.43 12.64 -41.34
N THR A 156 18.29 12.00 -41.60
CA THR A 156 18.03 11.30 -42.87
C THR A 156 18.23 12.24 -44.07
N GLY A 157 17.60 13.41 -44.07
CA GLY A 157 17.73 14.38 -45.17
C GLY A 157 19.14 14.96 -45.30
N VAL A 158 19.81 15.27 -44.18
CA VAL A 158 21.19 15.74 -44.16
C VAL A 158 22.13 14.68 -44.71
N ILE A 159 22.01 13.42 -44.29
CA ILE A 159 22.83 12.32 -44.78
C ILE A 159 22.63 12.15 -46.29
N MET A 160 21.38 12.14 -46.78
CA MET A 160 21.09 12.04 -48.21
C MET A 160 21.76 13.18 -49.00
N THR A 161 21.72 14.41 -48.48
CA THR A 161 22.37 15.56 -49.10
C THR A 161 23.90 15.42 -49.10
N VAL A 162 24.49 15.00 -47.98
CA VAL A 162 25.95 14.85 -47.81
C VAL A 162 26.50 13.75 -48.71
N VAL A 163 25.80 12.62 -48.84
CA VAL A 163 26.22 11.55 -49.76
C VAL A 163 25.84 11.84 -51.20
N GLY A 164 25.11 12.92 -51.47
CA GLY A 164 24.66 13.28 -52.82
C GLY A 164 23.68 12.26 -53.40
N PHE A 165 22.79 11.69 -52.59
CA PHE A 165 21.74 10.78 -53.03
C PHE A 165 20.41 11.54 -53.24
N VAL A 166 19.84 11.43 -54.44
CA VAL A 166 18.58 12.06 -54.83
C VAL A 166 17.58 10.97 -55.26
N PRO A 167 16.43 10.82 -54.57
CA PRO A 167 15.40 9.86 -54.98
C PRO A 167 14.95 10.09 -56.43
N ASP A 168 14.70 8.99 -57.15
CA ASP A 168 14.16 8.96 -58.52
C ASP A 168 15.06 9.60 -59.59
N ALA A 169 16.29 9.97 -59.23
CA ALA A 169 17.32 10.45 -60.14
C ALA A 169 18.39 9.38 -60.42
N VAL A 170 19.22 9.63 -61.43
CA VAL A 170 20.43 8.83 -61.68
C VAL A 170 21.46 9.19 -60.60
N ASN A 171 21.76 8.24 -59.73
CA ASN A 171 22.71 8.40 -58.62
C ASN A 171 24.07 7.79 -58.95
N SER A 172 25.14 8.42 -58.46
CA SER A 172 26.49 7.85 -58.58
C SER A 172 26.66 6.58 -57.74
N PRO A 173 27.52 5.62 -58.14
CA PRO A 173 27.87 4.47 -57.30
C PRO A 173 28.39 4.87 -55.92
N GLU A 174 29.08 6.00 -55.84
CA GLU A 174 29.61 6.59 -54.61
C GLU A 174 28.48 7.04 -53.68
N SER A 175 27.44 7.71 -54.22
CA SER A 175 26.27 8.14 -53.44
C SER A 175 25.54 6.98 -52.79
N VAL A 176 25.34 5.89 -53.56
CA VAL A 176 24.66 4.67 -53.08
C VAL A 176 25.53 3.94 -52.04
N THR A 177 26.85 3.89 -52.26
CA THR A 177 27.79 3.31 -51.29
C THR A 177 27.86 4.11 -50.00
N GLY A 178 27.86 5.45 -50.08
CA GLY A 178 27.76 6.34 -48.93
C GLY A 178 26.50 6.09 -48.11
N LEU A 179 25.34 5.96 -48.78
CA LEU A 179 24.09 5.64 -48.11
C LEU A 179 24.15 4.29 -47.37
N ARG A 180 24.75 3.26 -47.99
CA ARG A 180 24.98 1.95 -47.38
C ARG A 180 25.93 2.02 -46.18
N LEU A 181 26.98 2.86 -46.23
CA LEU A 181 27.89 3.06 -45.11
C LEU A 181 27.15 3.67 -43.90
N PHE A 182 26.30 4.67 -44.10
CA PHE A 182 25.50 5.23 -43.01
C PHE A 182 24.44 4.24 -42.49
N PHE A 183 23.89 3.37 -43.34
CA PHE A 183 22.88 2.37 -42.96
C PHE A 183 23.37 1.35 -41.95
N SER A 184 24.62 0.92 -42.07
CA SER A 184 25.22 0.02 -41.09
C SER A 184 26.01 0.79 -40.03
N GLY A 185 26.74 1.83 -40.42
CA GLY A 185 27.67 2.54 -39.54
C GLY A 185 26.99 3.40 -38.47
N LEU A 186 25.90 4.10 -38.81
CA LEU A 186 25.23 4.98 -37.85
C LEU A 186 24.59 4.21 -36.69
N PRO A 187 23.86 3.10 -36.91
CA PRO A 187 23.36 2.28 -35.82
C PRO A 187 24.47 1.64 -34.99
N ILE A 188 25.59 1.20 -35.61
CA ILE A 188 26.75 0.69 -34.87
C ILE A 188 27.30 1.77 -33.93
N ALA A 189 27.50 2.99 -34.43
CA ALA A 189 27.99 4.10 -33.62
C ALA A 189 27.02 4.47 -32.49
N GLY A 190 25.72 4.54 -32.79
CA GLY A 190 24.66 4.81 -31.81
C GLY A 190 24.59 3.73 -30.72
N THR A 191 24.65 2.46 -31.11
CA THR A 191 24.65 1.33 -30.18
C THR A 191 25.91 1.30 -29.31
N ILE A 192 27.10 1.50 -29.88
CA ILE A 192 28.35 1.57 -29.10
C ILE A 192 28.30 2.75 -28.11
N GLY A 193 27.84 3.93 -28.55
CA GLY A 193 27.67 5.08 -27.66
C GLY A 193 26.70 4.79 -26.51
N ALA A 194 25.58 4.13 -26.79
CA ALA A 194 24.64 3.71 -25.76
C ALA A 194 25.24 2.69 -24.78
N MET A 195 26.02 1.72 -25.27
CA MET A 195 26.73 0.75 -24.43
C MET A 195 27.75 1.43 -23.50
N VAL A 196 28.48 2.44 -23.99
CA VAL A 196 29.41 3.23 -23.16
C VAL A 196 28.67 3.96 -22.04
N ILE A 197 27.53 4.59 -22.34
CA ILE A 197 26.70 5.28 -21.33
C ILE A 197 26.17 4.29 -20.28
N MET A 198 25.70 3.12 -20.71
CA MET A 198 25.12 2.11 -19.82
C MET A 198 26.15 1.37 -18.95
N ARG A 199 27.46 1.45 -19.28
CA ARG A 199 28.51 0.80 -18.48
C ARG A 199 28.50 1.22 -17.01
N ASN A 200 28.19 2.50 -16.75
CA ASN A 200 28.16 3.08 -15.40
C ASN A 200 26.77 3.03 -14.75
N TYR A 201 25.82 2.29 -15.32
CA TYR A 201 24.53 2.06 -14.68
C TYR A 201 24.72 1.21 -13.41
N ASP A 202 24.38 1.79 -12.26
CA ASP A 202 24.69 1.26 -10.91
C ASP A 202 23.51 0.52 -10.25
N LEU A 203 22.33 0.53 -10.87
CA LEU A 203 21.14 -0.13 -10.32
C LEU A 203 21.11 -1.61 -10.75
N THR A 204 21.80 -2.46 -10.00
CA THR A 204 21.81 -3.91 -10.23
C THR A 204 20.45 -4.54 -9.93
N GLU A 205 20.22 -5.76 -10.42
CA GLU A 205 18.99 -6.52 -10.10
C GLU A 205 18.84 -6.72 -8.59
N GLU A 206 19.93 -7.04 -7.89
CA GLU A 206 19.94 -7.16 -6.42
C GLU A 206 19.52 -5.86 -5.72
N LYS A 207 20.05 -4.71 -6.18
CA LYS A 207 19.65 -3.39 -5.64
C LYS A 207 18.19 -3.10 -5.95
N ALA A 208 17.72 -3.38 -7.16
CA ALA A 208 16.32 -3.17 -7.55
C ALA A 208 15.37 -4.02 -6.69
N VAL A 209 15.65 -5.32 -6.53
CA VAL A 209 14.89 -6.22 -5.67
C VAL A 209 14.91 -5.75 -4.21
N GLY A 210 16.07 -5.31 -3.71
CA GLY A 210 16.21 -4.75 -2.36
C GLY A 210 15.38 -3.48 -2.16
N ILE A 211 15.38 -2.56 -3.13
CA ILE A 211 14.57 -1.33 -3.10
C ILE A 211 13.09 -1.65 -3.15
N SER A 212 12.66 -2.53 -4.05
CA SER A 212 11.24 -2.93 -4.12
C SER A 212 10.82 -3.68 -2.86
N ALA A 213 11.69 -4.46 -2.23
CA ALA A 213 11.41 -5.09 -0.94
C ALA A 213 11.28 -4.07 0.19
N GLU A 214 12.13 -3.03 0.22
CA GLU A 214 12.06 -1.95 1.21
C GLU A 214 10.83 -1.06 1.02
N LEU A 215 10.52 -0.70 -0.22
CA LEU A 215 9.25 -0.02 -0.55
C LEU A 215 8.05 -0.91 -0.22
N LYS A 216 8.15 -2.22 -0.44
CA LYS A 216 7.12 -3.15 -0.02
C LYS A 216 7.01 -3.14 1.50
N LYS A 217 8.08 -3.13 2.30
CA LYS A 217 7.98 -2.94 3.75
C LYS A 217 7.32 -1.61 4.14
N ARG A 218 7.58 -0.52 3.40
CA ARG A 218 6.90 0.77 3.61
C ARG A 218 5.42 0.78 3.19
N LYS A 219 5.04 -0.04 2.20
CA LYS A 219 3.69 -0.13 1.60
C LYS A 219 2.85 -1.28 2.13
N THR A 220 3.48 -2.32 2.67
CA THR A 220 2.83 -3.24 3.60
C THR A 220 2.22 -2.30 4.61
N PRO A 221 0.89 -2.33 4.82
CA PRO A 221 0.31 -1.63 5.94
C PRO A 221 1.24 -1.96 7.09
N GLN A 222 1.81 -0.95 7.76
CA GLN A 222 2.25 -1.25 9.10
C GLN A 222 1.03 -1.96 9.69
N PRO A 223 1.12 -3.25 10.08
CA PRO A 223 0.08 -3.77 10.94
C PRO A 223 -0.06 -2.68 11.99
N SER A 224 -1.28 -2.14 12.20
CA SER A 224 -1.56 -1.30 13.36
C SER A 224 -0.73 -1.93 14.48
N GLY A 225 0.38 -1.32 14.92
CA GLY A 225 1.59 -1.94 15.52
C GLY A 225 1.48 -3.16 16.46
N TYR A 226 0.80 -4.23 16.06
CA TYR A 226 0.45 -5.41 16.84
C TYR A 226 1.34 -6.60 16.46
N SER A 227 2.09 -6.50 15.37
CA SER A 227 2.96 -7.59 14.91
C SER A 227 4.44 -7.43 15.23
N GLU A 228 4.92 -6.25 15.65
CA GLU A 228 6.37 -6.03 15.88
C GLU A 228 6.77 -5.77 17.33
N THR A 229 5.83 -5.48 18.24
CA THR A 229 6.08 -5.63 19.67
C THR A 229 5.80 -7.06 20.08
N LEU A 230 6.82 -7.90 19.94
CA LEU A 230 6.98 -9.18 20.61
C LEU A 230 7.02 -9.02 22.14
N LEU A 231 5.95 -8.50 22.75
CA LEU A 231 5.58 -8.86 24.12
C LEU A 231 4.92 -10.26 24.15
N SER A 232 4.53 -10.78 22.98
CA SER A 232 4.25 -12.19 22.76
C SER A 232 5.51 -13.09 22.74
N ALA A 233 6.74 -12.54 22.61
CA ALA A 233 7.96 -13.36 22.76
C ALA A 233 8.10 -14.01 24.15
N GLY A 234 7.40 -13.48 25.16
CA GLY A 234 7.31 -14.09 26.49
C GLY A 234 6.00 -14.83 26.78
N MET A 235 4.99 -14.72 25.90
CA MET A 235 3.69 -15.42 26.04
C MET A 235 3.57 -16.46 24.95
N ASN A 236 4.16 -17.62 25.22
CA ASN A 236 4.09 -18.74 24.30
C ASN A 236 2.85 -19.59 24.61
N PHE A 237 1.68 -19.21 24.09
CA PHE A 237 0.49 -20.07 24.16
C PHE A 237 0.63 -21.36 23.35
N ASN A 238 1.67 -21.48 22.51
CA ASN A 238 1.95 -22.76 21.84
C ASN A 238 2.36 -23.86 22.84
N PHE A 239 2.67 -23.51 24.10
CA PHE A 239 3.04 -24.47 25.14
C PHE A 239 2.07 -24.53 26.33
N LEU A 240 1.03 -23.69 26.39
CA LEU A 240 0.00 -23.80 27.42
C LEU A 240 -1.19 -24.56 26.86
N THR A 241 -1.48 -25.72 27.45
CA THR A 241 -2.67 -26.50 27.14
C THR A 241 -3.93 -25.72 27.53
N GLU A 242 -5.06 -26.03 26.88
CA GLU A 242 -6.36 -25.44 27.22
C GLU A 242 -6.69 -25.63 28.72
N ALA A 243 -6.23 -26.72 29.33
CA ALA A 243 -6.37 -26.99 30.76
C ALA A 243 -5.55 -26.02 31.63
N GLU A 244 -4.34 -25.64 31.23
CA GLU A 244 -3.50 -24.66 31.95
C GLU A 244 -4.03 -23.24 31.80
N LEU A 245 -4.54 -22.87 30.62
CA LEU A 245 -5.25 -21.61 30.42
C LEU A 245 -6.53 -21.54 31.25
N LYS A 246 -7.29 -22.64 31.34
CA LYS A 246 -8.44 -22.76 32.23
C LYS A 246 -8.04 -22.77 33.71
N ALA A 247 -6.86 -23.27 34.09
CA ALA A 247 -6.41 -23.22 35.48
C ALA A 247 -5.96 -21.81 35.90
N GLN A 248 -5.28 -21.09 35.00
CA GLN A 248 -4.78 -19.73 35.24
C GLN A 248 -5.88 -18.67 35.12
N TYR A 249 -6.86 -18.90 34.24
CA TYR A 249 -8.00 -18.02 33.98
C TYR A 249 -9.31 -18.85 34.01
N PRO A 250 -9.78 -19.26 35.21
CA PRO A 250 -10.86 -20.25 35.40
C PRO A 250 -12.24 -19.87 34.87
N PHE A 251 -12.36 -18.75 34.17
CA PHE A 251 -13.65 -18.21 33.82
C PHE A 251 -14.14 -18.51 32.41
N VAL A 252 -13.29 -18.44 31.37
CA VAL A 252 -13.75 -18.82 30.01
C VAL A 252 -14.17 -20.30 29.97
N SER A 253 -13.82 -21.06 31.02
CA SER A 253 -14.29 -22.42 31.34
C SER A 253 -15.71 -22.53 31.89
N THR A 254 -16.43 -21.43 32.16
CA THR A 254 -17.76 -21.47 32.82
C THR A 254 -18.93 -21.10 31.92
N SER A 255 -18.70 -20.77 30.64
CA SER A 255 -19.80 -20.81 29.68
C SER A 255 -20.19 -22.28 29.49
N SER A 256 -21.46 -22.62 29.70
CA SER A 256 -22.02 -23.93 29.32
C SER A 256 -21.93 -24.21 27.82
N ILE A 257 -21.45 -23.25 27.04
CA ILE A 257 -21.35 -23.24 25.60
C ILE A 257 -19.94 -23.67 25.18
N ASP A 258 -19.87 -24.77 24.44
CA ASP A 258 -18.67 -25.16 23.72
C ASP A 258 -18.63 -24.47 22.35
N PHE A 259 -17.91 -23.36 22.26
CA PHE A 259 -17.78 -22.57 21.03
C PHE A 259 -17.04 -23.30 19.89
N LYS A 260 -16.41 -24.45 20.16
CA LYS A 260 -15.81 -25.29 19.12
C LYS A 260 -16.85 -26.13 18.38
N THR A 261 -17.96 -26.46 19.05
CA THR A 261 -18.98 -27.39 18.53
C THR A 261 -20.37 -26.79 18.40
N ILE A 262 -20.58 -25.54 18.85
CA ILE A 262 -21.84 -24.82 18.70
C ILE A 262 -22.27 -24.68 17.23
N SER A 263 -23.56 -24.91 16.96
CA SER A 263 -24.14 -24.68 15.64
C SER A 263 -24.24 -23.19 15.33
N THR A 264 -24.36 -22.83 14.05
CA THR A 264 -24.51 -21.42 13.63
C THR A 264 -25.80 -20.82 14.18
N GLU A 265 -26.89 -21.58 14.18
CA GLU A 265 -28.20 -21.18 14.69
C GLU A 265 -28.17 -20.92 16.20
N ASP A 266 -27.57 -21.83 16.99
CA ASP A 266 -27.44 -21.66 18.44
C ASP A 266 -26.52 -20.49 18.79
N LEU A 267 -25.45 -20.30 18.01
CA LEU A 267 -24.53 -19.17 18.20
C LEU A 267 -25.24 -17.84 17.95
N LYS A 268 -26.04 -17.76 16.88
CA LYS A 268 -26.84 -16.57 16.57
C LYS A 268 -27.85 -16.28 17.69
N SER A 269 -28.55 -17.31 18.16
CA SER A 269 -29.51 -17.19 19.27
C SER A 269 -28.84 -16.67 20.56
N GLU A 270 -27.69 -17.21 20.93
CA GLU A 270 -26.97 -16.72 22.11
C GLU A 270 -26.42 -15.30 21.89
N PHE A 271 -25.91 -15.01 20.69
CA PHE A 271 -25.46 -13.67 20.35
C PHE A 271 -26.59 -12.64 20.48
N GLU A 272 -27.77 -12.91 19.92
CA GLU A 272 -28.94 -12.03 20.03
C GLU A 272 -29.34 -11.83 21.50
N LYS A 273 -29.35 -12.90 22.30
CA LYS A 273 -29.66 -12.82 23.73
C LYS A 273 -28.67 -11.91 24.47
N VAL A 274 -27.35 -12.11 24.28
CA VAL A 274 -26.31 -11.29 24.93
C VAL A 274 -26.34 -9.85 24.42
N PHE A 275 -26.57 -9.64 23.12
CA PHE A 275 -26.68 -8.32 22.52
C PHE A 275 -27.91 -7.55 23.05
N ASN A 276 -29.04 -8.23 23.22
CA ASN A 276 -30.27 -7.64 23.76
C ASN A 276 -30.21 -7.38 25.27
N ALA A 277 -29.36 -8.08 26.02
CA ALA A 277 -29.06 -7.75 27.41
C ALA A 277 -28.32 -6.40 27.55
N GLY A 278 -27.68 -5.95 26.46
CA GLY A 278 -26.96 -4.69 26.36
C GLY A 278 -25.52 -4.78 26.85
N MET A 279 -24.67 -3.90 26.33
CA MET A 279 -23.26 -3.79 26.68
C MET A 279 -22.96 -2.58 27.57
N TYR A 280 -21.82 -2.60 28.24
CA TYR A 280 -21.36 -1.45 29.03
C TYR A 280 -21.21 -0.21 28.14
N GLY A 281 -20.39 -0.30 27.10
CA GLY A 281 -20.13 0.79 26.18
C GLY A 281 -19.87 0.32 24.76
N ILE A 282 -19.99 1.25 23.81
CA ILE A 282 -19.63 1.02 22.40
C ILE A 282 -18.85 2.21 21.85
N SER A 283 -17.90 1.92 20.98
CA SER A 283 -17.19 2.93 20.20
C SER A 283 -18.08 3.45 19.08
N PHE A 284 -18.38 4.75 19.12
CA PHE A 284 -19.35 5.37 18.21
C PHE A 284 -18.68 5.80 16.90
N SER A 285 -19.04 5.10 15.83
CA SER A 285 -18.63 5.41 14.46
C SER A 285 -19.61 6.39 13.84
N ALA A 286 -19.26 7.67 13.87
CA ALA A 286 -20.20 8.72 13.52
C ALA A 286 -20.40 8.89 12.00
N TYR A 287 -19.42 8.52 11.16
CA TYR A 287 -19.41 8.80 9.71
C TYR A 287 -20.46 8.00 8.90
N ASN A 288 -20.98 8.60 7.84
CA ASN A 288 -21.79 7.95 6.81
C ASN A 288 -20.90 7.37 5.71
N THR A 289 -21.48 6.52 4.85
CA THR A 289 -20.82 6.05 3.63
C THR A 289 -20.25 7.22 2.82
N GLY A 290 -18.94 7.16 2.52
CA GLY A 290 -18.22 8.20 1.77
C GLY A 290 -17.64 9.34 2.62
N GLN A 291 -17.99 9.44 3.90
CA GLN A 291 -17.35 10.37 4.83
C GLN A 291 -16.09 9.78 5.48
N LYS A 292 -15.19 10.65 5.92
CA LYS A 292 -13.91 10.31 6.55
C LYS A 292 -13.51 11.37 7.60
N PRO A 293 -12.47 11.10 8.40
CA PRO A 293 -11.91 12.10 9.32
C PRO A 293 -11.61 13.44 8.64
N GLY A 294 -12.15 14.51 9.22
CA GLY A 294 -12.11 15.87 8.69
C GLY A 294 -13.42 16.35 8.05
N ASP A 295 -14.31 15.44 7.66
CA ASP A 295 -15.65 15.83 7.19
C ASP A 295 -16.55 16.27 8.35
N THR A 296 -17.46 17.21 8.08
CA THR A 296 -18.41 17.69 9.09
C THR A 296 -19.55 16.70 9.32
N ILE A 297 -19.78 16.35 10.58
CA ILE A 297 -20.88 15.47 11.00
C ILE A 297 -22.09 16.30 11.44
N THR A 298 -23.27 15.93 10.94
CA THR A 298 -24.53 16.63 11.24
C THR A 298 -25.19 16.08 12.50
N GLU A 299 -25.98 16.92 13.17
CA GLU A 299 -26.76 16.49 14.36
C GLU A 299 -27.79 15.41 14.01
N GLU A 300 -28.44 15.52 12.84
CA GLU A 300 -29.40 14.51 12.36
C GLU A 300 -28.75 13.13 12.23
N GLN A 301 -27.56 13.07 11.63
CA GLN A 301 -26.77 11.85 11.51
C GLN A 301 -26.41 11.25 12.87
N ILE A 302 -26.02 12.10 13.83
CA ILE A 302 -25.66 11.66 15.18
C ILE A 302 -26.88 11.10 15.90
N ARG A 303 -28.03 11.81 15.89
CA ARG A 303 -29.26 11.37 16.55
C ARG A 303 -29.75 10.04 15.99
N ARG A 304 -29.87 9.95 14.66
CA ARG A 304 -30.30 8.72 13.97
C ARG A 304 -29.46 7.51 14.38
N LYS A 305 -28.13 7.66 14.35
CA LYS A 305 -27.21 6.57 14.72
C LYS A 305 -27.26 6.25 16.22
N LEU A 306 -27.36 7.25 17.10
CA LEU A 306 -27.47 7.02 18.54
C LEU A 306 -28.81 6.38 18.95
N ASP A 307 -29.90 6.66 18.23
CA ASP A 307 -31.20 6.03 18.45
C ASP A 307 -31.12 4.51 18.27
N LEU A 308 -30.32 4.04 17.30
CA LEU A 308 -30.07 2.61 17.08
C LEU A 308 -29.25 1.98 18.22
N LEU A 309 -28.35 2.74 18.84
CA LEU A 309 -27.45 2.19 19.88
C LEU A 309 -28.05 2.26 21.28
N LYS A 310 -28.91 3.24 21.54
CA LYS A 310 -29.48 3.53 22.86
C LYS A 310 -30.08 2.31 23.58
N PRO A 311 -30.80 1.38 22.91
CA PRO A 311 -31.35 0.20 23.59
C PRO A 311 -30.27 -0.80 24.04
N HIS A 312 -29.08 -0.76 23.42
CA HIS A 312 -28.07 -1.80 23.53
C HIS A 312 -26.81 -1.37 24.30
N THR A 313 -26.69 -0.11 24.71
CA THR A 313 -25.49 0.37 25.42
C THR A 313 -25.83 1.45 26.45
N LYS A 314 -25.00 1.58 27.50
CA LYS A 314 -25.10 2.64 28.50
C LYS A 314 -24.09 3.76 28.25
N TRP A 315 -23.00 3.46 27.53
CA TRP A 315 -21.92 4.38 27.24
C TRP A 315 -21.63 4.45 25.75
N VAL A 316 -21.25 5.65 25.31
CA VAL A 316 -20.68 5.88 23.98
C VAL A 316 -19.30 6.47 24.09
N ARG A 317 -18.39 5.97 23.26
CA ARG A 317 -17.04 6.51 23.12
C ARG A 317 -16.93 7.33 21.85
N VAL A 318 -16.42 8.56 22.00
CA VAL A 318 -16.23 9.55 20.94
C VAL A 318 -14.72 9.80 20.77
N PHE A 319 -14.24 9.93 19.54
CA PHE A 319 -12.80 9.92 19.23
C PHE A 319 -12.18 11.31 18.99
N SER A 320 -12.99 12.32 18.67
CA SER A 320 -12.57 13.70 18.39
C SER A 320 -13.57 14.67 19.03
N CYS A 321 -13.15 15.93 19.19
CA CYS A 321 -13.98 17.03 19.65
C CYS A 321 -14.14 18.12 18.59
N LEU A 322 -13.88 17.82 17.31
CA LEU A 322 -13.98 18.77 16.19
C LEU A 322 -14.90 18.25 15.07
N ASN A 323 -15.20 19.13 14.12
CA ASN A 323 -15.93 18.81 12.88
C ASN A 323 -17.31 18.16 13.13
N GLY A 324 -18.01 18.56 14.19
CA GLY A 324 -19.32 18.04 14.55
C GLY A 324 -19.28 16.92 15.59
N HIS A 325 -18.10 16.35 15.91
CA HIS A 325 -18.00 15.36 16.99
C HIS A 325 -18.29 15.98 18.37
N GLU A 326 -18.04 17.28 18.56
CA GLU A 326 -18.38 18.01 19.78
C GLU A 326 -19.88 18.01 20.12
N LYS A 327 -20.74 17.71 19.13
CA LYS A 327 -22.20 17.60 19.34
C LYS A 327 -22.61 16.25 19.91
N ILE A 328 -21.79 15.20 19.71
CA ILE A 328 -22.11 13.83 20.10
C ILE A 328 -22.31 13.70 21.63
N PRO A 329 -21.42 14.24 22.49
CA PRO A 329 -21.60 14.11 23.94
C PRO A 329 -22.89 14.78 24.43
N LYS A 330 -23.25 15.94 23.87
CA LYS A 330 -24.50 16.63 24.19
C LYS A 330 -25.71 15.78 23.87
N ILE A 331 -25.79 15.27 22.63
CA ILE A 331 -26.91 14.45 22.17
C ILE A 331 -26.98 13.13 22.96
N ALA A 332 -25.84 12.50 23.22
CA ALA A 332 -25.76 11.28 24.03
C ALA A 332 -26.33 11.50 25.43
N LYS A 333 -25.97 12.60 26.10
CA LYS A 333 -26.50 12.98 27.42
C LYS A 333 -28.01 13.24 27.41
N GLU A 334 -28.51 13.95 26.40
CA GLU A 334 -29.97 14.15 26.20
C GLU A 334 -30.71 12.81 26.08
N MET A 335 -30.05 11.81 25.50
CA MET A 335 -30.60 10.46 25.32
C MET A 335 -30.40 9.55 26.53
N GLY A 336 -29.77 10.03 27.60
CA GLY A 336 -29.51 9.29 28.84
C GLY A 336 -28.25 8.41 28.81
N LEU A 337 -27.40 8.56 27.79
CA LEU A 337 -26.14 7.83 27.66
C LEU A 337 -25.01 8.54 28.39
N LYS A 338 -24.06 7.75 28.90
CA LYS A 338 -22.79 8.26 29.42
C LYS A 338 -21.74 8.33 28.31
N THR A 339 -20.69 9.11 28.55
CA THR A 339 -19.78 9.59 27.50
C THR A 339 -18.32 9.44 27.90
N LEU A 340 -17.56 8.73 27.07
CA LEU A 340 -16.10 8.76 27.06
C LEU A 340 -15.67 9.60 25.86
N VAL A 341 -15.14 10.79 26.09
CA VAL A 341 -14.89 11.78 25.03
C VAL A 341 -13.39 11.97 24.82
N GLY A 342 -12.94 11.68 23.61
CA GLY A 342 -11.55 11.81 23.18
C GLY A 342 -11.26 13.10 22.45
N ALA A 343 -10.17 13.77 22.82
CA ALA A 343 -9.48 14.73 21.97
C ALA A 343 -8.52 13.97 21.05
N TRP A 344 -8.63 14.13 19.73
CA TRP A 344 -7.73 13.46 18.79
C TRP A 344 -6.38 14.18 18.74
N ILE A 345 -5.32 13.54 19.23
CA ILE A 345 -3.98 14.13 19.30
C ILE A 345 -3.08 13.53 18.20
N ASN A 346 -2.40 14.38 17.45
CA ASN A 346 -1.50 14.05 16.35
C ASN A 346 -0.18 14.86 16.38
N ASN A 347 0.60 14.82 15.29
CA ASN A 347 1.89 15.52 15.19
C ASN A 347 1.80 17.04 14.88
N LYS A 348 0.60 17.61 14.78
CA LYS A 348 0.35 19.03 14.48
C LYS A 348 -0.12 19.78 15.74
N PRO A 349 0.72 20.60 16.36
CA PRO A 349 0.39 21.28 17.62
C PRO A 349 -0.85 22.16 17.56
N GLU A 350 -1.10 22.83 16.44
CA GLU A 350 -2.25 23.72 16.27
C GLU A 350 -3.59 22.96 16.28
N GLU A 351 -3.66 21.81 15.61
CA GLU A 351 -4.85 20.94 15.62
C GLU A 351 -5.09 20.37 17.02
N ASN A 352 -4.02 19.94 17.70
CA ASN A 352 -4.10 19.43 19.08
C ASN A 352 -4.66 20.47 20.05
N GLU A 353 -4.26 21.74 19.91
CA GLU A 353 -4.76 22.81 20.78
C GLU A 353 -6.26 23.02 20.62
N LEU A 354 -6.77 22.98 19.38
CA LEU A 354 -8.20 23.08 19.09
C LEU A 354 -8.99 21.91 19.71
N GLU A 355 -8.48 20.67 19.56
CA GLU A 355 -9.07 19.47 20.15
C GLU A 355 -9.12 19.55 21.69
N LEU A 356 -8.02 19.95 22.33
CA LEU A 356 -7.92 20.11 23.79
C LEU A 356 -8.82 21.24 24.31
N GLN A 357 -8.92 22.35 23.59
CA GLN A 357 -9.79 23.46 23.94
C GLN A 357 -11.26 23.05 23.85
N SER A 358 -11.65 22.35 22.77
CA SER A 358 -13.01 21.84 22.61
C SER A 358 -13.36 20.84 23.71
N LEU A 359 -12.49 19.87 23.99
CA LEU A 359 -12.67 18.92 25.11
C LEU A 359 -12.84 19.66 26.45
N SER A 360 -12.04 20.69 26.71
CA SER A 360 -12.15 21.49 27.94
C SER A 360 -13.49 22.20 28.07
N ASN A 361 -14.07 22.68 26.96
CA ASN A 361 -15.39 23.30 26.95
C ASN A 361 -16.49 22.26 27.23
N LEU A 362 -16.41 21.09 26.60
CA LEU A 362 -17.36 20.00 26.84
C LEU A 362 -17.36 19.52 28.29
N ILE A 363 -16.18 19.48 28.93
CA ILE A 363 -16.08 19.15 30.36
C ILE A 363 -16.75 20.21 31.23
N LYS A 364 -16.52 21.51 30.94
CA LYS A 364 -17.17 22.62 31.67
C LYS A 364 -18.69 22.59 31.55
N ASP A 365 -19.20 22.17 30.40
CA ASP A 365 -20.63 22.02 30.13
C ASP A 365 -21.23 20.73 30.76
N ASN A 366 -20.43 19.99 31.54
CA ASN A 366 -20.81 18.73 32.20
C ASN A 366 -21.29 17.64 31.20
N LEU A 367 -20.73 17.67 29.98
CA LEU A 367 -21.07 16.74 28.90
C LEU A 367 -20.13 15.52 28.83
N VAL A 368 -19.12 15.45 29.70
CA VAL A 368 -18.06 14.42 29.66
C VAL A 368 -18.00 13.66 30.98
N ASP A 369 -18.26 12.34 30.95
CA ASP A 369 -18.11 11.47 32.13
C ASP A 369 -16.67 10.99 32.32
N ILE A 370 -15.94 10.73 31.22
CA ILE A 370 -14.50 10.41 31.19
C ILE A 370 -13.85 11.13 30.01
N ALA A 371 -12.76 11.85 30.27
CA ALA A 371 -12.00 12.56 29.24
C ALA A 371 -10.76 11.77 28.81
N ALA A 372 -10.64 11.55 27.50
CA ALA A 372 -9.48 10.90 26.88
C ALA A 372 -8.64 11.92 26.10
N VAL A 373 -7.36 12.00 26.43
CA VAL A 373 -6.38 12.88 25.76
C VAL A 373 -5.53 12.04 24.82
N GLY A 374 -5.93 11.99 23.56
CA GLY A 374 -5.32 11.15 22.55
C GLY A 374 -5.86 9.72 22.55
N ASN A 375 -5.67 9.07 21.41
CA ASN A 375 -5.92 7.65 21.18
C ASN A 375 -4.68 7.06 20.52
N GLU A 376 -4.01 6.10 21.15
CA GLU A 376 -2.87 5.37 20.58
C GLU A 376 -1.72 6.27 20.10
N VAL A 377 -1.50 7.42 20.73
CA VAL A 377 -0.53 8.42 20.23
C VAL A 377 0.90 7.90 20.34
N LEU A 378 1.22 7.16 21.42
CA LEU A 378 2.54 6.58 21.61
C LEU A 378 2.74 5.37 20.71
N PHE A 379 1.69 4.59 20.50
CA PHE A 379 1.68 3.50 19.53
C PHE A 379 1.89 3.98 18.09
N ARG A 380 1.23 5.07 17.69
CA ARG A 380 1.42 5.70 16.38
C ARG A 380 2.76 6.45 16.25
N ASN A 381 3.57 6.52 17.32
CA ASN A 381 4.83 7.26 17.38
C ASN A 381 4.71 8.73 16.93
N GLU A 382 3.55 9.37 17.16
CA GLU A 382 3.31 10.74 16.72
C GLU A 382 3.88 11.78 17.69
N LEU A 383 3.80 11.49 18.99
CA LEU A 383 4.33 12.31 20.08
C LEU A 383 5.06 11.44 21.10
N ASN A 384 5.93 12.06 21.89
CA ASN A 384 6.62 11.40 22.99
C ASN A 384 5.77 11.41 24.28
N GLU A 385 6.20 10.60 25.25
CA GLU A 385 5.53 10.43 26.54
C GLU A 385 5.39 11.75 27.31
N GLU A 386 6.42 12.61 27.33
CA GLU A 386 6.36 13.86 28.09
C GLU A 386 5.27 14.81 27.57
N LYS A 387 5.08 14.89 26.25
CA LYS A 387 4.05 15.76 25.66
C LYS A 387 2.64 15.28 26.00
N ILE A 388 2.39 13.98 25.95
CA ILE A 388 1.08 13.42 26.30
C ILE A 388 0.77 13.67 27.78
N ILE A 389 1.74 13.44 28.67
CA ILE A 389 1.59 13.76 30.09
C ILE A 389 1.29 15.25 30.30
N ALA A 390 1.96 16.14 29.57
CA ALA A 390 1.71 17.58 29.64
C ALA A 390 0.26 17.94 29.21
N TYR A 391 -0.26 17.32 28.15
CA TYR A 391 -1.65 17.53 27.73
C TYR A 391 -2.67 16.97 28.72
N ILE A 392 -2.42 15.77 29.29
CA ILE A 392 -3.25 15.23 30.37
C ILE A 392 -3.29 16.21 31.53
N GLN A 393 -2.14 16.69 31.99
CA GLN A 393 -2.05 17.66 33.09
C GLN A 393 -2.76 18.97 32.76
N LYS A 394 -2.71 19.42 31.50
CA LYS A 394 -3.43 20.61 31.04
C LYS A 394 -4.94 20.44 31.18
N ILE A 395 -5.51 19.33 30.69
CA ILE A 395 -6.96 19.07 30.79
C ILE A 395 -7.40 18.85 32.24
N LYS A 396 -6.57 18.19 33.07
CA LYS A 396 -6.86 18.00 34.51
C LYS A 396 -7.07 19.31 35.26
N LYS A 397 -6.40 20.40 34.85
CA LYS A 397 -6.61 21.74 35.46
C LYS A 397 -8.03 22.27 35.26
N THR A 398 -8.72 21.83 34.22
CA THR A 398 -10.09 22.26 33.87
C THR A 398 -11.12 21.16 34.04
N ALA A 399 -10.73 19.99 34.55
CA ALA A 399 -11.57 18.80 34.54
C ALA A 399 -12.66 18.77 35.63
N ASN A 400 -12.52 19.59 36.68
CA ASN A 400 -13.52 19.76 37.76
C ASN A 400 -14.13 18.44 38.31
N GLY A 401 -13.28 17.41 38.51
CA GLY A 401 -13.69 16.10 39.02
C GLY A 401 -13.97 15.04 37.94
N THR A 402 -14.07 15.42 36.66
CA THR A 402 -14.10 14.46 35.55
C THR A 402 -12.75 13.73 35.45
N PRO A 403 -12.72 12.38 35.49
CA PRO A 403 -11.48 11.62 35.31
C PRO A 403 -10.84 11.87 33.94
N VAL A 404 -9.52 12.11 33.93
CA VAL A 404 -8.75 12.36 32.71
C VAL A 404 -7.65 11.31 32.54
N ALA A 405 -7.53 10.77 31.34
CA ALA A 405 -6.50 9.81 30.97
C ALA A 405 -6.13 9.95 29.48
N CYS A 406 -5.10 9.24 29.02
CA CYS A 406 -4.94 8.94 27.59
C CYS A 406 -5.46 7.54 27.29
N VAL A 407 -5.90 7.31 26.05
CA VAL A 407 -6.13 5.95 25.55
C VAL A 407 -4.91 5.50 24.77
N ASP A 408 -4.40 4.31 25.06
CA ASP A 408 -3.32 3.70 24.29
C ASP A 408 -3.41 2.16 24.36
N VAL A 409 -2.56 1.46 23.62
CA VAL A 409 -2.48 0.00 23.70
C VAL A 409 -2.00 -0.43 25.08
N TYR A 410 -2.56 -1.54 25.59
CA TYR A 410 -2.38 -1.97 26.98
C TYR A 410 -0.93 -1.99 27.47
N TYR A 411 0.02 -2.41 26.62
CA TYR A 411 1.41 -2.53 27.00
C TYR A 411 2.14 -1.20 27.16
N GLN A 412 1.63 -0.09 26.60
CA GLN A 412 2.24 1.22 26.83
C GLN A 412 2.15 1.60 28.31
N PHE A 413 1.06 1.25 28.99
CA PHE A 413 0.91 1.50 30.43
C PHE A 413 1.84 0.63 31.28
N ILE A 414 2.15 -0.59 30.81
CA ILE A 414 3.13 -1.49 31.47
C ILE A 414 4.54 -0.93 31.32
N ASN A 415 4.91 -0.53 30.11
CA ASN A 415 6.26 -0.07 29.79
C ASN A 415 6.53 1.36 30.25
N ARG A 416 5.47 2.14 30.55
CA ARG A 416 5.56 3.56 30.92
C ARG A 416 4.82 3.85 32.22
N PRO A 417 5.42 3.52 33.38
CA PRO A 417 4.80 3.80 34.68
C PRO A 417 4.49 5.28 34.92
N LYS A 418 5.25 6.21 34.33
CA LYS A 418 4.98 7.65 34.46
C LYS A 418 3.70 8.07 33.73
N LEU A 419 3.45 7.52 32.55
CA LEU A 419 2.17 7.68 31.85
C LEU A 419 1.01 7.15 32.69
N ALA A 420 1.11 5.91 33.18
CA ALA A 420 0.09 5.31 34.04
C ALA A 420 -0.14 6.14 35.32
N ALA A 421 0.91 6.73 35.89
CA ALA A 421 0.82 7.62 37.05
C ALA A 421 0.08 8.94 36.75
N ALA A 422 0.23 9.51 35.55
CA ALA A 422 -0.41 10.77 35.15
C ALA A 422 -1.94 10.66 34.98
N CYS A 423 -2.42 9.50 34.53
CA CYS A 423 -3.85 9.23 34.31
C CYS A 423 -4.64 9.02 35.62
N ASP A 424 -5.90 9.45 35.67
CA ASP A 424 -6.82 9.16 36.78
C ASP A 424 -7.42 7.74 36.71
N VAL A 425 -7.59 7.24 35.49
CA VAL A 425 -8.09 5.91 35.12
C VAL A 425 -7.21 5.37 34.01
N ILE A 426 -7.01 4.05 33.93
CA ILE A 426 -6.28 3.45 32.80
C ILE A 426 -7.28 3.07 31.71
N LEU A 427 -7.09 3.64 30.53
CA LEU A 427 -7.92 3.41 29.35
C LEU A 427 -7.11 2.64 28.32
N ALA A 428 -7.38 1.35 28.17
CA ALA A 428 -6.55 0.46 27.36
C ALA A 428 -7.30 -0.11 26.15
N ASN A 429 -6.66 -0.03 24.99
CA ASN A 429 -7.07 -0.72 23.78
C ASN A 429 -6.46 -2.13 23.77
N CYS A 430 -7.30 -3.14 23.60
CA CYS A 430 -6.94 -4.55 23.72
C CYS A 430 -7.53 -5.37 22.56
N TYR A 431 -6.71 -5.80 21.60
CA TYR A 431 -7.16 -6.55 20.43
C TYR A 431 -6.40 -7.86 20.23
N PRO A 432 -6.96 -8.99 20.69
CA PRO A 432 -6.43 -10.32 20.37
C PRO A 432 -6.34 -10.60 18.87
N PHE A 433 -7.27 -10.05 18.06
CA PHE A 433 -7.27 -10.22 16.60
C PHE A 433 -5.96 -9.77 15.98
N TRP A 434 -5.50 -8.57 16.34
CA TRP A 434 -4.30 -8.01 15.75
C TRP A 434 -3.02 -8.66 16.26
N GLU A 435 -3.04 -9.28 17.44
CA GLU A 435 -1.97 -10.14 17.95
C GLU A 435 -1.98 -11.56 17.32
N GLY A 436 -2.88 -11.80 16.36
CA GLY A 436 -2.96 -13.02 15.57
C GLY A 436 -3.46 -14.25 16.34
N VAL A 437 -4.20 -14.02 17.43
CA VAL A 437 -4.71 -15.08 18.31
C VAL A 437 -5.92 -15.75 17.68
N ASP A 438 -5.95 -17.08 17.72
CA ASP A 438 -7.10 -17.87 17.27
C ASP A 438 -8.36 -17.55 18.09
N ILE A 439 -9.54 -17.56 17.44
CA ILE A 439 -10.83 -17.22 18.06
C ILE A 439 -11.17 -18.08 19.29
N ASN A 440 -10.67 -19.32 19.35
CA ASN A 440 -10.89 -20.19 20.50
C ASN A 440 -10.15 -19.68 21.74
N ASN A 441 -9.00 -19.04 21.54
CA ASN A 441 -8.12 -18.56 22.61
C ASN A 441 -8.26 -17.05 22.88
N ALA A 442 -8.86 -16.29 21.95
CA ALA A 442 -8.96 -14.84 22.00
C ALA A 442 -9.59 -14.29 23.29
N GLY A 443 -10.57 -14.99 23.87
CA GLY A 443 -11.18 -14.61 25.14
C GLY A 443 -10.18 -14.67 26.30
N PHE A 444 -9.44 -15.78 26.45
CA PHE A 444 -8.40 -15.93 27.46
C PHE A 444 -7.31 -14.88 27.30
N TYR A 445 -6.92 -14.61 26.05
CA TYR A 445 -5.88 -13.64 25.77
C TYR A 445 -6.26 -12.22 26.17
N LEU A 446 -7.52 -11.83 25.94
CA LEU A 446 -8.05 -10.55 26.40
C LEU A 446 -8.01 -10.44 27.94
N GLN A 447 -8.30 -11.52 28.66
CA GLN A 447 -8.20 -11.53 30.13
C GLN A 447 -6.76 -11.31 30.59
N GLU A 448 -5.79 -11.92 29.93
CA GLU A 448 -4.38 -11.71 30.24
C GLU A 448 -3.93 -10.26 29.98
N MET A 449 -4.31 -9.68 28.83
CA MET A 449 -4.08 -8.26 28.54
C MET A 449 -4.63 -7.39 29.67
N TYR A 450 -5.87 -7.66 30.10
CA TYR A 450 -6.52 -6.92 31.18
C TYR A 450 -5.79 -7.08 32.52
N GLN A 451 -5.42 -8.30 32.93
CA GLN A 451 -4.72 -8.52 34.19
C GLN A 451 -3.35 -7.83 34.22
N LYS A 452 -2.59 -7.89 33.12
CA LYS A 452 -1.31 -7.18 32.98
C LYS A 452 -1.50 -5.66 33.08
N THR A 453 -2.55 -5.14 32.46
CA THR A 453 -2.92 -3.73 32.58
C THR A 453 -3.29 -3.36 34.01
N LYS A 454 -4.05 -4.22 34.71
CA LYS A 454 -4.46 -4.03 36.10
C LYS A 454 -3.27 -3.98 37.06
N ILE A 455 -2.25 -4.81 36.83
CA ILE A 455 -0.98 -4.74 37.58
C ILE A 455 -0.30 -3.38 37.34
N ALA A 456 -0.17 -2.95 36.08
CA ALA A 456 0.43 -1.66 35.75
C ALA A 456 -0.37 -0.47 36.30
N ALA A 457 -1.69 -0.59 36.39
CA ALA A 457 -2.59 0.43 36.92
C ALA A 457 -2.37 0.75 38.41
N SER A 458 -1.65 -0.11 39.15
CA SER A 458 -1.27 0.14 40.55
C SER A 458 -2.45 0.54 41.44
N GLY A 459 -3.58 -0.17 41.30
CA GLY A 459 -4.82 0.07 42.05
C GLY A 459 -5.80 1.04 41.41
N LYS A 460 -5.43 1.72 40.32
CA LYS A 460 -6.37 2.54 39.53
C LYS A 460 -7.36 1.66 38.78
N LYS A 461 -8.54 2.23 38.53
CA LYS A 461 -9.56 1.59 37.68
C LYS A 461 -9.01 1.38 36.27
N VAL A 462 -9.33 0.24 35.66
CA VAL A 462 -8.99 -0.10 34.28
C VAL A 462 -10.27 -0.27 33.48
N ILE A 463 -10.35 0.41 32.34
CA ILE A 463 -11.44 0.30 31.37
C ILE A 463 -10.84 -0.15 30.05
N ILE A 464 -11.41 -1.21 29.46
CA ILE A 464 -11.07 -1.61 28.10
C ILE A 464 -11.84 -0.68 27.17
N THR A 465 -11.13 0.21 26.49
CA THR A 465 -11.76 1.26 25.68
C THR A 465 -12.03 0.85 24.26
N GLU A 466 -11.36 -0.20 23.78
CA GLU A 466 -11.55 -0.79 22.47
C GLU A 466 -11.18 -2.26 22.50
N THR A 467 -12.07 -3.09 22.01
CA THR A 467 -11.83 -4.49 21.68
C THR A 467 -12.91 -4.99 20.73
N GLY A 468 -12.58 -5.87 19.80
CA GLY A 468 -13.53 -6.33 18.79
C GLY A 468 -12.97 -7.42 17.90
N TRP A 469 -13.75 -7.80 16.88
CA TRP A 469 -13.33 -8.74 15.86
C TRP A 469 -13.92 -8.34 14.49
N PRO A 470 -13.16 -8.35 13.39
CA PRO A 470 -13.68 -7.98 12.08
C PRO A 470 -14.42 -9.14 11.40
N SER A 471 -15.52 -8.84 10.71
CA SER A 471 -16.33 -9.85 10.02
C SER A 471 -15.80 -10.24 8.63
N LYS A 472 -14.93 -9.40 8.04
CA LYS A 472 -14.33 -9.57 6.72
C LYS A 472 -12.90 -9.00 6.73
N GLY A 473 -12.09 -9.41 5.76
CA GLY A 473 -10.75 -8.86 5.55
C GLY A 473 -9.67 -9.95 5.49
N ASN A 474 -8.42 -9.53 5.67
CA ASN A 474 -7.29 -10.45 5.70
C ASN A 474 -7.12 -11.04 7.10
N LYS A 475 -6.76 -12.32 7.18
CA LYS A 475 -6.33 -12.94 8.43
C LYS A 475 -5.02 -12.34 8.93
N VAL A 476 -4.84 -12.32 10.25
CA VAL A 476 -3.60 -11.93 10.93
C VAL A 476 -3.16 -13.13 11.76
N GLY A 477 -1.99 -13.71 11.49
CA GLY A 477 -1.59 -14.96 12.15
C GLY A 477 -2.65 -16.06 12.03
N ASN A 478 -3.18 -16.51 13.18
CA ASN A 478 -4.29 -17.48 13.28
C ASN A 478 -5.66 -16.80 13.48
N ALA A 479 -5.72 -15.47 13.58
CA ALA A 479 -6.95 -14.72 13.72
C ALA A 479 -7.66 -14.59 12.36
N GLU A 480 -8.76 -15.32 12.19
CA GLU A 480 -9.56 -15.32 10.97
C GLU A 480 -10.79 -14.40 11.08
N PRO A 481 -10.95 -13.42 10.16
CA PRO A 481 -12.15 -12.58 10.13
C PRO A 481 -13.34 -13.35 9.53
N SER A 482 -14.44 -13.44 10.28
CA SER A 482 -15.71 -14.01 9.81
C SER A 482 -16.87 -13.55 10.67
N SER A 483 -18.10 -13.54 10.15
CA SER A 483 -19.29 -13.20 10.94
C SER A 483 -19.46 -14.13 12.14
N GLU A 484 -19.17 -15.42 11.97
CA GLU A 484 -19.20 -16.41 13.05
C GLU A 484 -18.21 -16.06 14.17
N ASN A 485 -16.97 -15.68 13.81
CA ASN A 485 -15.96 -15.32 14.79
C ASN A 485 -16.28 -14.01 15.50
N VAL A 486 -16.97 -13.06 14.85
CA VAL A 486 -17.49 -11.88 15.55
C VAL A 486 -18.49 -12.27 16.63
N MET A 487 -19.48 -13.12 16.31
CA MET A 487 -20.48 -13.57 17.29
C MET A 487 -19.82 -14.35 18.44
N LYS A 488 -18.91 -15.29 18.14
CA LYS A 488 -18.14 -16.03 19.15
C LYS A 488 -17.36 -15.09 20.05
N TYR A 489 -16.66 -14.11 19.48
CA TYR A 489 -15.86 -13.17 20.24
C TYR A 489 -16.75 -12.30 21.14
N PHE A 490 -17.81 -11.73 20.58
CA PHE A 490 -18.75 -10.86 21.29
C PHE A 490 -19.38 -11.57 22.49
N VAL A 491 -19.97 -12.75 22.30
CA VAL A 491 -20.59 -13.52 23.39
C VAL A 491 -19.57 -13.83 24.49
N LYS A 492 -18.36 -14.28 24.13
CA LYS A 492 -17.30 -14.61 25.10
C LYS A 492 -16.91 -13.41 25.96
N ILE A 493 -16.62 -12.27 25.33
CA ILE A 493 -16.10 -11.10 26.05
C ILE A 493 -17.18 -10.40 26.86
N GLN A 494 -18.43 -10.34 26.38
CA GLN A 494 -19.52 -9.69 27.10
C GLN A 494 -19.93 -10.50 28.34
N ASN A 495 -20.05 -11.83 28.21
CA ASN A 495 -20.34 -12.70 29.37
C ASN A 495 -19.23 -12.64 30.43
N TRP A 496 -17.96 -12.57 29.99
CA TRP A 496 -16.85 -12.35 30.91
C TRP A 496 -16.94 -10.98 31.59
N ALA A 497 -17.19 -9.92 30.82
CA ALA A 497 -17.29 -8.57 31.32
C ALA A 497 -18.43 -8.41 32.34
N GLU A 498 -19.58 -9.04 32.10
CA GLU A 498 -20.71 -9.01 33.03
C GLU A 498 -20.36 -9.67 34.36
N LYS A 499 -19.86 -10.92 34.34
CA LYS A 499 -19.62 -11.67 35.59
C LYS A 499 -18.47 -11.11 36.43
N GLU A 500 -17.41 -10.62 35.80
CA GLU A 500 -16.27 -10.00 36.49
C GLU A 500 -16.44 -8.48 36.66
N THR A 501 -17.59 -7.92 36.26
CA THR A 501 -17.90 -6.48 36.32
C THR A 501 -16.82 -5.63 35.63
N ILE A 502 -16.34 -6.07 34.47
CA ILE A 502 -15.35 -5.36 33.66
C ILE A 502 -16.04 -4.30 32.83
N GLU A 503 -15.56 -3.07 32.94
CA GLU A 503 -16.02 -1.98 32.10
C GLU A 503 -15.31 -2.03 30.75
N MET A 504 -16.11 -2.24 29.69
CA MET A 504 -15.61 -2.52 28.35
C MET A 504 -16.43 -1.79 27.29
N HIS A 505 -15.72 -1.14 26.37
CA HIS A 505 -16.29 -0.57 25.16
C HIS A 505 -16.02 -1.50 23.98
N TYR A 506 -17.08 -2.03 23.38
CA TYR A 506 -16.97 -2.82 22.17
C TYR A 506 -16.60 -1.93 20.97
N PHE A 507 -15.71 -2.43 20.11
CA PHE A 507 -15.34 -1.80 18.86
C PHE A 507 -15.86 -2.62 17.67
N SER A 508 -16.79 -2.12 16.86
CA SER A 508 -17.39 -0.77 16.89
C SER A 508 -18.87 -0.78 16.54
N SER A 509 -19.52 0.37 16.53
CA SER A 509 -20.93 0.46 16.16
C SER A 509 -21.16 0.20 14.66
N PHE A 510 -20.56 0.98 13.76
CA PHE A 510 -20.83 0.87 12.32
C PHE A 510 -19.56 0.53 11.53
N ASP A 511 -19.72 -0.19 10.42
CA ASP A 511 -18.64 -0.43 9.47
C ASP A 511 -18.17 0.89 8.82
N GLU A 512 -16.86 1.13 8.81
CA GLU A 512 -16.27 2.38 8.35
C GLU A 512 -15.37 2.16 7.13
N SER A 513 -15.91 2.40 5.94
CA SER A 513 -15.22 2.15 4.66
C SER A 513 -13.91 2.94 4.49
N TRP A 514 -13.80 4.14 5.07
CA TRP A 514 -12.60 4.98 4.95
C TRP A 514 -11.35 4.36 5.63
N LYS A 515 -11.53 3.43 6.57
CA LYS A 515 -10.44 2.76 7.29
C LYS A 515 -9.59 1.85 6.40
N ILE A 516 -10.06 1.52 5.19
CA ILE A 516 -9.28 0.71 4.23
C ILE A 516 -7.89 1.29 3.95
N HIS A 517 -7.74 2.62 4.03
CA HIS A 517 -6.48 3.31 3.77
C HIS A 517 -5.45 3.19 4.89
N PHE A 518 -5.89 2.84 6.11
CA PHE A 518 -5.02 2.77 7.30
C PHE A 518 -4.88 1.35 7.83
N GLU A 519 -5.96 0.57 7.83
CA GLU A 519 -6.05 -0.76 8.44
C GLU A 519 -6.29 -1.88 7.40
N GLY A 520 -6.29 -1.54 6.10
CA GLY A 520 -6.61 -2.47 5.03
C GLY A 520 -8.05 -2.99 5.08
N TRP A 521 -8.32 -4.12 4.42
CA TRP A 521 -9.67 -4.66 4.31
C TRP A 521 -10.31 -5.06 5.66
N ALA A 522 -9.52 -5.36 6.69
CA ALA A 522 -10.07 -5.65 8.02
C ALA A 522 -10.68 -4.40 8.67
N GLY A 523 -10.09 -3.22 8.42
CA GLY A 523 -10.54 -1.94 8.95
C GLY A 523 -11.98 -1.56 8.59
N THR A 524 -12.52 -2.10 7.49
CA THR A 524 -13.85 -1.73 7.00
C THR A 524 -14.98 -2.53 7.62
N SER A 525 -14.72 -3.49 8.51
CA SER A 525 -15.70 -4.52 8.86
C SER A 525 -15.77 -4.86 10.36
N TRP A 526 -15.55 -3.87 11.23
CA TRP A 526 -15.60 -3.99 12.70
C TRP A 526 -16.97 -3.69 13.32
N GLY A 527 -17.90 -3.12 12.55
CA GLY A 527 -19.20 -2.68 13.04
C GLY A 527 -20.14 -3.86 13.34
N LEU A 528 -20.99 -3.69 14.35
CA LEU A 528 -22.18 -4.53 14.55
C LEU A 528 -23.28 -4.21 13.52
N TRP A 529 -23.29 -2.98 13.03
CA TRP A 529 -24.09 -2.53 11.91
C TRP A 529 -23.19 -2.27 10.69
N ASP A 530 -23.72 -2.41 9.49
CA ASP A 530 -23.03 -2.04 8.27
C ASP A 530 -23.01 -0.50 8.07
N SER A 531 -22.38 -0.04 6.98
CA SER A 531 -22.30 1.39 6.66
C SER A 531 -23.65 2.02 6.29
N GLU A 532 -24.65 1.19 5.97
CA GLU A 532 -26.02 1.58 5.67
C GLU A 532 -26.93 1.50 6.91
N GLU A 533 -26.36 1.25 8.09
CA GLU A 533 -27.05 1.18 9.38
C GLU A 533 -27.96 -0.05 9.54
N ASN A 534 -27.77 -1.11 8.72
CA ASN A 534 -28.41 -2.40 8.92
C ASN A 534 -27.63 -3.25 9.91
N PHE A 535 -28.34 -3.93 10.81
CA PHE A 535 -27.71 -4.88 11.74
C PHE A 535 -27.21 -6.12 10.99
N LYS A 536 -25.98 -6.55 11.26
CA LYS A 536 -25.28 -7.57 10.45
C LYS A 536 -25.53 -9.02 10.86
N TYR A 537 -26.06 -9.25 12.07
CA TYR A 537 -26.01 -10.55 12.73
C TYR A 537 -27.39 -11.17 12.94
#